data_AF-A0A2S6HJE2-F1
#
_entry.id   AF-A0A2S6HJE2-F1
#
_cell.length_a   1.000
_cell.length_b   1.000
_cell.length_c   1.000
_cell.angle_alpha   90.00
_cell.angle_beta   90.00
_cell.angle_gamma   90.00
#
_symmetry.space_group_name_H-M   'P 1'
#
loop_
_entity.id
_entity.type
_entity.pdbx_description
1 polymer ?
#
loop_
_entity_poly.entity_id
_entity_poly.type
_entity_poly.pdbx_seq_one_letter_code
_entity_poly.pdbx_strand_id
1 'polypeptide(L)'
;MKKIVTILLTLSIMLIMSSGVFAQNAASIPWTDSIRDMPFSSRTDSSGQERWVYYKQDGSLAQSQWVQNHKYDWYYCSEDGFLLKSTWFHDPADGKYYYFGDDWAMLHDTTTPDGYTVGSDGAWVKDGQVVVETVANN
;
A
#
# COMPACT_ATOMS: atom_id res chain seq x y z
N MET A 1 37.06 30.93 -34.42
CA MET A 1 37.60 30.61 -33.07
C MET A 1 36.41 30.31 -32.15
N LYS A 2 36.37 29.08 -31.62
CA LYS A 2 35.60 28.52 -30.47
C LYS A 2 34.08 28.84 -30.35
N LYS A 3 33.16 27.90 -30.15
CA LYS A 3 33.07 26.42 -30.22
C LYS A 3 31.57 26.13 -30.03
N ILE A 4 30.98 25.27 -30.86
CA ILE A 4 29.60 24.77 -30.71
C ILE A 4 29.53 23.95 -29.41
N VAL A 5 28.57 24.24 -28.54
CA VAL A 5 28.33 23.47 -27.32
C VAL A 5 27.13 22.55 -27.56
N THR A 6 27.42 21.31 -27.89
CA THR A 6 26.47 20.19 -27.90
C THR A 6 26.31 19.70 -26.45
N ILE A 7 25.10 19.79 -25.88
CA ILE A 7 24.80 19.18 -24.58
C ILE A 7 24.15 17.82 -24.85
N LEU A 8 24.95 16.77 -24.68
CA LEU A 8 24.54 15.37 -24.69
C LEU A 8 23.92 15.00 -23.34
N LEU A 9 22.78 14.33 -23.38
CA LEU A 9 22.14 13.66 -22.25
C LEU A 9 23.03 12.46 -21.84
N THR A 10 23.51 12.40 -20.58
CA THR A 10 24.11 11.18 -20.04
C THR A 10 23.51 10.83 -18.68
N LEU A 11 22.90 9.66 -18.68
CA LEU A 11 22.39 8.89 -17.55
C LEU A 11 23.57 8.39 -16.70
N SER A 12 23.38 8.42 -15.37
CA SER A 12 24.05 7.61 -14.34
C SER A 12 25.53 7.89 -14.00
N ILE A 13 25.84 8.08 -12.71
CA ILE A 13 26.95 7.40 -12.00
C ILE A 13 26.74 7.53 -10.47
N MET A 14 26.41 6.37 -9.91
CA MET A 14 26.74 5.81 -8.59
C MET A 14 27.69 6.65 -7.70
N LEU A 15 27.18 7.13 -6.56
CA LEU A 15 28.02 7.68 -5.49
C LEU A 15 28.39 6.55 -4.51
N ILE A 16 29.65 6.16 -4.54
CA ILE A 16 30.27 5.26 -3.56
C ILE A 16 30.77 6.13 -2.41
N MET A 17 30.28 5.92 -1.19
CA MET A 17 30.95 6.38 0.02
C MET A 17 31.39 5.14 0.79
N SER A 18 32.71 4.93 0.81
CA SER A 18 33.35 3.83 1.53
C SER A 18 33.55 4.19 3.00
N SER A 19 33.22 3.21 3.86
CA SER A 19 33.64 2.87 5.24
C SER A 19 34.57 3.83 6.01
N GLY A 20 34.48 4.04 7.32
CA GLY A 20 33.73 3.44 8.44
C GLY A 20 34.51 3.75 9.73
N VAL A 21 33.85 3.95 10.90
CA VAL A 21 34.53 4.04 12.21
C VAL A 21 33.67 3.35 13.29
N PHE A 22 34.30 2.34 13.90
CA PHE A 22 34.01 1.46 15.04
C PHE A 22 32.79 1.70 15.96
N ALA A 23 32.01 0.63 16.15
CA ALA A 23 31.43 0.28 17.45
C ALA A 23 31.86 -1.15 17.80
N GLN A 24 32.54 -1.30 18.94
CA GLN A 24 33.01 -2.57 19.49
C GLN A 24 32.02 -2.99 20.57
N ASN A 25 31.63 -4.27 20.54
CA ASN A 25 30.81 -4.97 21.55
C ASN A 25 29.30 -4.73 21.47
N ALA A 26 28.68 -5.24 20.39
CA ALA A 26 27.34 -5.80 20.48
C ALA A 26 27.47 -7.32 20.38
N ALA A 27 26.76 -8.06 21.23
CA ALA A 27 26.60 -9.50 21.04
C ALA A 27 26.15 -9.75 19.59
N SER A 28 26.66 -10.81 18.96
CA SER A 28 26.24 -11.20 17.61
C SER A 28 24.72 -11.31 17.59
N ILE A 29 24.06 -10.30 17.04
CA ILE A 29 22.64 -10.40 16.69
C ILE A 29 22.62 -11.47 15.60
N PRO A 30 21.97 -12.63 15.81
CA PRO A 30 21.79 -13.58 14.71
C PRO A 30 21.13 -12.79 13.58
N TRP A 31 21.68 -12.89 12.36
CA TRP A 31 21.07 -12.28 11.19
C TRP A 31 19.62 -12.77 11.08
N THR A 32 18.69 -11.98 11.58
CA THR A 32 17.30 -12.07 11.17
C THR A 32 17.08 -10.88 10.26
N ASP A 33 16.61 -11.14 9.06
CA ASP A 33 16.15 -10.14 8.09
C ASP A 33 14.86 -9.43 8.58
N SER A 34 14.55 -9.51 9.87
CA SER A 34 13.18 -9.56 10.39
C SER A 34 12.78 -8.26 11.09
N ILE A 35 12.83 -7.16 10.32
CA ILE A 35 12.02 -5.95 10.58
C ILE A 35 11.48 -5.34 9.28
N ARG A 36 11.88 -5.87 8.12
CA ARG A 36 11.41 -5.45 6.78
C ARG A 36 10.20 -6.24 6.27
N ASP A 37 9.78 -7.27 7.02
CA ASP A 37 8.70 -8.20 6.64
C ASP A 37 7.41 -8.04 7.47
N MET A 38 7.27 -6.97 8.27
CA MET A 38 6.06 -6.77 9.08
C MET A 38 5.19 -5.60 8.61
N PRO A 39 4.53 -5.67 7.44
CA PRO A 39 3.35 -4.86 7.23
C PRO A 39 2.15 -5.47 7.95
N PHE A 40 1.97 -6.80 7.94
CA PHE A 40 0.73 -7.45 8.37
C PHE A 40 0.90 -8.29 9.63
N SER A 41 0.00 -8.11 10.60
CA SER A 41 -0.10 -8.93 11.81
C SER A 41 -1.54 -9.32 12.03
N SER A 42 -1.80 -10.48 12.60
CA SER A 42 -3.15 -10.80 13.06
C SER A 42 -3.43 -10.25 14.46
N ARG A 43 -4.69 -9.92 14.71
CA ARG A 43 -5.26 -9.55 16.01
C ARG A 43 -6.67 -10.12 16.10
N THR A 44 -7.11 -10.43 17.31
CA THR A 44 -8.49 -10.85 17.56
C THR A 44 -9.38 -9.62 17.70
N ASP A 45 -10.50 -9.59 16.99
CA ASP A 45 -11.51 -8.55 17.15
C ASP A 45 -12.42 -8.78 18.36
N SER A 46 -13.34 -7.86 18.62
CA SER A 46 -14.29 -7.94 19.74
C SER A 46 -15.22 -9.15 19.70
N SER A 47 -15.37 -9.80 18.53
CA SER A 47 -16.19 -11.01 18.35
C SER A 47 -15.40 -12.30 18.55
N GLY A 48 -14.09 -12.21 18.78
CA GLY A 48 -13.20 -13.36 18.87
C GLY A 48 -12.65 -13.83 17.53
N GLN A 49 -12.89 -13.12 16.43
CA GLN A 49 -12.41 -13.48 15.11
C GLN A 49 -11.00 -12.94 14.87
N GLU A 50 -10.13 -13.77 14.27
CA GLU A 50 -8.81 -13.36 13.81
C GLU A 50 -8.93 -12.48 12.55
N ARG A 51 -8.39 -11.27 12.63
CA ARG A 51 -8.36 -10.30 11.53
C ARG A 51 -6.97 -9.70 11.42
N TRP A 52 -6.65 -9.16 10.24
CA TRP A 52 -5.33 -8.62 9.95
C TRP A 52 -5.28 -7.12 10.15
N VAL A 53 -4.14 -6.62 10.63
CA VAL A 53 -3.84 -5.21 10.85
C VAL A 53 -2.53 -4.83 10.18
N TYR A 54 -2.31 -3.53 9.96
CA TYR A 54 -1.08 -3.02 9.39
C TYR A 54 -0.27 -2.16 10.38
N TYR A 55 1.01 -2.48 10.57
CA TYR A 55 1.94 -1.65 11.34
C TYR A 55 2.87 -0.87 10.40
N LYS A 56 2.94 0.44 10.62
CA LYS A 56 3.88 1.32 9.93
C LYS A 56 5.31 1.09 10.44
N GLN A 57 6.30 1.59 9.70
CA GLN A 57 7.72 1.49 10.07
C GLN A 57 8.06 2.12 11.42
N ASP A 58 7.28 3.11 11.86
CA ASP A 58 7.39 3.75 13.17
C ASP A 58 6.81 2.89 14.32
N GLY A 59 6.28 1.70 14.01
CA GLY A 59 5.65 0.79 14.96
C GLY A 59 4.20 1.13 15.30
N SER A 60 3.65 2.21 14.77
CA SER A 60 2.25 2.59 15.01
C SER A 60 1.29 1.88 14.06
N LEU A 61 0.07 1.67 14.55
CA LEU A 61 -1.01 1.01 13.79
C LEU A 61 -1.56 1.97 12.73
N ALA A 62 -1.73 1.49 11.50
CA ALA A 62 -2.44 2.22 10.47
C ALA A 62 -3.96 2.12 10.72
N GLN A 63 -4.64 3.26 10.69
CA GLN A 63 -6.08 3.41 10.88
C GLN A 63 -6.62 4.43 9.88
N SER A 64 -7.81 4.15 9.34
CA SER A 64 -8.52 5.01 8.36
C SER A 64 -7.62 5.51 7.23
N GLN A 65 -6.83 4.61 6.64
CA GLN A 65 -5.87 4.99 5.60
C GLN A 65 -5.54 3.85 4.65
N TRP A 66 -5.16 4.25 3.44
CA TRP A 66 -4.57 3.39 2.44
C TRP A 66 -3.13 3.02 2.82
N VAL A 67 -2.79 1.76 2.63
CA VAL A 67 -1.43 1.25 2.79
C VAL A 67 -1.05 0.38 1.59
N GLN A 68 0.24 0.34 1.29
CA GLN A 68 0.76 -0.43 0.17
C GLN A 68 1.85 -1.40 0.66
N ASN A 69 1.86 -2.61 0.11
CA ASN A 69 2.95 -3.55 0.35
C ASN A 69 4.14 -3.31 -0.60
N HIS A 70 5.21 -4.10 -0.45
CA HIS A 70 6.40 -3.99 -1.30
C HIS A 70 6.19 -4.47 -2.75
N LYS A 71 5.07 -5.15 -3.03
CA LYS A 71 4.67 -5.63 -4.37
C LYS A 71 3.74 -4.66 -5.08
N TYR A 72 3.45 -3.51 -4.47
CA TYR A 72 2.54 -2.48 -4.95
C TYR A 72 1.04 -2.81 -4.84
N ASP A 73 0.67 -3.87 -4.12
CA ASP A 73 -0.73 -4.17 -3.82
C ASP A 73 -1.26 -3.18 -2.77
N TRP A 74 -2.47 -2.69 -3.00
CA TRP A 74 -3.14 -1.71 -2.14
C TRP A 74 -4.07 -2.38 -1.15
N TYR A 75 -4.12 -1.84 0.06
CA TYR A 75 -4.99 -2.29 1.14
C TYR A 75 -5.57 -1.07 1.84
N TYR A 76 -6.70 -1.25 2.53
CA TYR A 76 -7.28 -0.19 3.36
C TYR A 76 -7.46 -0.65 4.80
N CYS A 77 -6.95 0.15 5.73
CA CYS A 77 -7.15 -0.04 7.16
C CYS A 77 -8.38 0.73 7.61
N SER A 78 -9.34 0.04 8.23
CA SER A 78 -10.51 0.64 8.85
C SER A 78 -10.13 1.54 10.03
N GLU A 79 -11.11 2.24 10.60
CA GLU A 79 -10.92 3.06 11.81
C GLU A 79 -10.40 2.22 13.00
N ASP A 80 -10.87 0.99 13.11
CA ASP A 80 -10.40 0.03 14.12
C ASP A 80 -8.98 -0.54 13.82
N GLY A 81 -8.39 -0.16 12.68
CA GLY A 81 -7.06 -0.56 12.23
C GLY A 81 -6.98 -1.93 11.57
N PHE A 82 -8.13 -2.55 11.31
CA PHE A 82 -8.19 -3.83 10.62
C PHE A 82 -8.31 -3.65 9.12
N LEU A 83 -7.71 -4.56 8.36
CA LEU A 83 -7.80 -4.56 6.90
C LEU A 83 -9.20 -4.96 6.45
N LEU A 84 -9.68 -4.28 5.41
CA LEU A 84 -10.88 -4.68 4.71
C LEU A 84 -10.66 -5.99 3.95
N LYS A 85 -11.67 -6.85 3.93
CA LYS A 85 -11.64 -8.18 3.29
C LYS A 85 -13.00 -8.50 2.71
N SER A 86 -13.01 -9.02 1.48
CA SER A 86 -14.22 -9.49 0.78
C SER A 86 -15.37 -8.47 0.83
N THR A 87 -15.05 -7.18 0.72
CA THR A 87 -16.01 -6.09 0.93
C THR A 87 -15.71 -4.91 0.02
N TRP A 88 -16.77 -4.17 -0.29
CA TRP A 88 -16.68 -2.85 -0.91
C TRP A 88 -16.31 -1.79 0.12
N PHE A 89 -15.60 -0.77 -0.36
CA PHE A 89 -15.28 0.46 0.33
C PHE A 89 -15.61 1.65 -0.57
N HIS A 90 -16.35 2.60 -0.02
CA HIS A 90 -16.56 3.90 -0.65
C HIS A 90 -15.55 4.87 -0.03
N ASP A 91 -14.61 5.36 -0.83
CA ASP A 91 -13.63 6.33 -0.34
C ASP A 91 -14.26 7.73 -0.34
N PRO A 92 -14.48 8.37 0.83
CA PRO A 92 -15.04 9.71 0.89
C PRO A 92 -14.11 10.79 0.31
N ALA A 93 -12.80 10.51 0.14
CA ALA A 93 -11.83 11.46 -0.37
C ALA A 93 -11.98 11.71 -1.88
N ASP A 94 -12.33 10.68 -2.65
CA ASP A 94 -12.49 10.77 -4.11
C ASP A 94 -13.88 10.33 -4.63
N GLY A 95 -14.73 9.79 -3.75
CA GLY A 95 -16.09 9.36 -4.04
C GLY A 95 -16.17 8.04 -4.81
N LYS A 96 -15.08 7.30 -4.95
CA LYS A 96 -15.03 6.05 -5.72
C LYS A 96 -15.27 4.82 -4.87
N TYR A 97 -15.63 3.73 -5.55
CA TYR A 97 -15.83 2.42 -4.95
C TYR A 97 -14.69 1.48 -5.27
N TYR A 98 -14.20 0.79 -4.24
CA TYR A 98 -13.09 -0.16 -4.30
C TYR A 98 -13.50 -1.48 -3.67
N TYR A 99 -13.10 -2.61 -4.26
CA TYR A 99 -13.37 -3.92 -3.70
C TYR A 99 -12.09 -4.55 -3.16
N PHE A 100 -12.14 -5.05 -1.92
CA PHE A 100 -11.05 -5.80 -1.31
C PHE A 100 -11.32 -7.30 -1.39
N GLY A 101 -10.34 -8.05 -1.90
CA GLY A 101 -10.39 -9.50 -2.07
C GLY A 101 -10.35 -10.28 -0.77
N ASP A 102 -10.32 -11.61 -0.89
CA ASP A 102 -10.16 -12.53 0.25
C ASP A 102 -8.76 -12.43 0.89
N ASP A 103 -7.78 -11.98 0.10
CA ASP A 103 -6.40 -11.68 0.47
C ASP A 103 -6.19 -10.23 0.95
N TRP A 104 -7.27 -9.52 1.29
CA TRP A 104 -7.29 -8.13 1.75
C TRP A 104 -6.81 -7.10 0.72
N ALA A 105 -6.31 -7.52 -0.44
CA ALA A 105 -5.81 -6.64 -1.47
C ALA A 105 -6.96 -6.02 -2.26
N MET A 106 -6.80 -4.76 -2.64
CA MET A 106 -7.70 -4.07 -3.55
C MET A 106 -7.63 -4.74 -4.93
N LEU A 107 -8.77 -5.17 -5.44
CA LEU A 107 -8.86 -5.69 -6.79
C LEU A 107 -8.71 -4.56 -7.81
N HIS A 108 -8.04 -4.84 -8.92
CA HIS A 108 -7.92 -3.97 -10.08
C HIS A 108 -7.82 -4.81 -11.35
N ASP A 109 -8.13 -4.21 -12.50
CA ASP A 109 -8.07 -4.86 -13.83
C ASP A 109 -8.80 -6.22 -13.89
N THR A 110 -9.91 -6.35 -13.17
CA THR A 110 -10.58 -7.65 -12.98
C THR A 110 -12.08 -7.51 -12.70
N THR A 111 -12.76 -8.65 -12.59
CA THR A 111 -14.16 -8.76 -12.16
C THR A 111 -14.20 -9.24 -10.71
N THR A 112 -14.96 -8.52 -9.88
CA THR A 112 -15.19 -8.87 -8.47
C THR A 112 -16.01 -10.17 -8.35
N PRO A 113 -15.95 -10.88 -7.21
CA PRO A 113 -16.69 -12.13 -7.02
C PRO A 113 -18.22 -12.00 -7.16
N ASP A 114 -18.76 -10.81 -6.92
CA ASP A 114 -20.18 -10.45 -7.07
C ASP A 114 -20.54 -9.93 -8.49
N GLY A 115 -19.58 -9.91 -9.43
CA GLY A 115 -19.83 -9.72 -10.86
C GLY A 115 -19.67 -8.30 -11.39
N TYR A 116 -19.12 -7.37 -10.60
CA TYR A 116 -18.80 -6.01 -11.05
C TYR A 116 -17.39 -5.92 -11.62
N THR A 117 -17.13 -4.95 -12.49
CA THR A 117 -15.80 -4.74 -13.08
C THR A 117 -15.08 -3.59 -12.39
N VAL A 118 -13.82 -3.79 -12.03
CA VAL A 118 -12.95 -2.74 -11.48
C VAL A 118 -11.86 -2.38 -12.50
N GLY A 119 -11.57 -1.09 -12.62
CA GLY A 119 -10.58 -0.56 -13.57
C GLY A 119 -9.14 -0.76 -13.10
N SER A 120 -8.20 -0.17 -13.85
CA SER A 120 -6.76 -0.24 -13.53
C SER A 120 -6.37 0.52 -12.27
N ASP A 121 -7.17 1.51 -11.87
CA ASP A 121 -7.01 2.21 -10.58
C ASP A 121 -7.79 1.51 -9.45
N GLY A 122 -8.41 0.36 -9.72
CA GLY A 122 -9.24 -0.39 -8.77
C GLY A 122 -10.65 0.14 -8.58
N ALA A 123 -11.00 1.26 -9.21
CA ALA A 123 -12.32 1.86 -9.07
C ALA A 123 -13.37 1.04 -9.80
N TRP A 124 -14.57 0.94 -9.23
CA TRP A 124 -15.72 0.32 -9.89
C TRP A 124 -16.05 1.04 -11.20
N VAL A 125 -16.19 0.26 -12.27
CA VAL A 125 -16.58 0.71 -13.60
C VAL A 125 -17.93 0.11 -13.98
N LYS A 126 -18.81 0.96 -14.52
CA LYS A 126 -20.09 0.57 -15.10
C LYS A 126 -20.22 1.21 -16.49
N ASP A 127 -20.57 0.41 -17.49
CA ASP A 127 -20.70 0.87 -18.88
C ASP A 127 -19.46 1.61 -19.44
N GLY A 128 -18.26 1.20 -18.96
CA GLY A 128 -16.98 1.81 -19.34
C GLY A 128 -16.66 3.15 -18.64
N GLN A 129 -17.46 3.56 -17.66
CA GLN A 129 -17.24 4.77 -16.87
C GLN A 129 -17.01 4.44 -15.39
N VAL A 130 -16.08 5.16 -14.75
CA VAL A 130 -15.85 5.03 -13.30
C VAL A 130 -17.09 5.54 -12.56
N VAL A 131 -17.59 4.74 -11.62
CA VAL A 131 -18.69 5.13 -10.74
C VAL A 131 -18.13 6.01 -9.62
N VAL A 132 -18.62 7.24 -9.55
CA VAL A 132 -18.27 8.21 -8.52
C VAL A 132 -19.56 8.70 -7.86
N GLU A 133 -19.68 8.47 -6.56
CA GLU A 133 -20.77 9.01 -5.76
C GLU A 133 -20.24 10.16 -4.90
N THR A 134 -20.57 11.38 -5.32
CA THR A 134 -20.41 12.55 -4.47
C THR A 134 -21.43 12.49 -3.35
N VAL A 135 -20.98 12.58 -2.09
CA VAL A 135 -21.85 12.89 -0.96
C VAL A 135 -22.38 14.31 -1.18
N ALA A 136 -23.56 14.43 -1.80
CA ALA A 136 -24.23 15.71 -1.93
C ALA A 136 -24.51 16.21 -0.51
N ASN A 137 -23.89 17.33 -0.14
CA ASN A 137 -24.20 18.06 1.09
C ASN A 137 -25.71 18.31 1.14
N ASN A 138 -26.39 17.61 2.04
CA ASN A 138 -27.79 17.85 2.38
C ASN A 138 -27.89 18.99 3.38
#